data_AF-Q17KE0-F1
#
_entry.id   AF-Q17KE0-F1
#
_cell.length_a   1.000
_cell.length_b   1.000
_cell.length_c   1.000
_cell.angle_alpha   90.00
_cell.angle_beta   90.00
_cell.angle_gamma   90.00
#
_symmetry.space_group_name_H-M   'P 1'
#
loop_
_entity.id
_entity.type
_entity.pdbx_description
1 polymer ?
#
loop_
_entity_poly.entity_id
_entity_poly.type
_entity_poly.pdbx_seq_one_letter_code
_entity_poly.pdbx_strand_id
1 'polypeptide(L)'
;PKTFKSSSDYVSDLFNIQIAPRPMKKDASTAMPEVSPQKSSTYFQVSEPKAKLMTRYSREMTLINGDWDELVQRLGKKLLVLSNEQTSIAEESNANDMLGNDVALKVAQKVRPSDASKFRSYVDDVGYITMLLLSLSGRLARTDNALHCIVDDSHPDKKILEAKRDRLLEQLDEAKQLKDDIDRRGAIISKILEKSLTIEEYADYDYFINMKAKLIVDSREIADKIKLGEEQLAALKDTLVQSEC
;
A
#
# COMPACT_ATOMS: atom_id res chain seq x y z
N PRO A 1 2.24 14.10 20.08
CA PRO A 1 1.49 13.00 19.42
C PRO A 1 2.47 11.91 18.96
N LYS A 2 2.20 10.62 19.21
CA LYS A 2 3.05 9.53 18.72
C LYS A 2 2.82 9.35 17.21
N THR A 3 3.82 9.67 16.39
CA THR A 3 3.76 9.47 14.94
C THR A 3 4.26 8.08 14.59
N PHE A 4 3.35 7.19 14.17
CA PHE A 4 3.71 5.88 13.65
C PHE A 4 4.48 6.02 12.33
N LYS A 5 5.52 5.21 12.15
CA LYS A 5 6.34 5.18 10.95
C LYS A 5 5.70 4.33 9.85
N SER A 6 5.78 4.83 8.62
CA SER A 6 5.40 4.14 7.39
C SER A 6 6.62 3.54 6.69
N SER A 7 6.42 2.55 5.82
CA SER A 7 7.48 2.07 4.92
C SER A 7 7.99 3.18 4.00
N SER A 8 7.10 4.07 3.56
CA SER A 8 7.42 5.23 2.72
C SER A 8 8.43 6.19 3.36
N ASP A 9 8.44 6.32 4.70
CA ASP A 9 9.28 7.29 5.42
C ASP A 9 10.79 7.07 5.26
N TYR A 10 11.21 5.92 4.75
CA TYR A 10 12.61 5.52 4.60
C TYR A 10 13.09 5.47 3.14
N VAL A 11 12.16 5.56 2.16
CA VAL A 11 12.45 5.34 0.73
C VAL A 11 11.67 6.24 -0.24
N SER A 12 10.81 7.16 0.24
CA SER A 12 10.05 8.08 -0.59
C SER A 12 10.92 8.88 -1.57
N ASP A 13 12.12 9.28 -1.14
CA ASP A 13 13.04 10.09 -1.94
C ASP A 13 13.84 9.25 -2.97
N LEU A 14 13.78 7.92 -2.92
CA LEU A 14 14.55 7.03 -3.79
C LEU A 14 13.88 6.73 -5.14
N PHE A 15 12.59 7.07 -5.27
CA PHE A 15 11.80 6.81 -6.47
C PHE A 15 11.25 8.14 -6.98
N ASN A 16 11.63 8.53 -8.21
CA ASN A 16 11.29 9.84 -8.76
C ASN A 16 9.84 9.86 -9.30
N ILE A 17 8.85 9.93 -8.39
CA ILE A 17 7.43 9.73 -8.71
C ILE A 17 6.78 11.05 -9.17
N GLN A 18 7.13 11.51 -10.38
CA GLN A 18 6.34 12.50 -11.13
C GLN A 18 6.16 12.09 -12.59
N ILE A 19 5.28 11.11 -12.81
CA ILE A 19 4.80 10.72 -14.15
C ILE A 19 3.28 10.86 -14.14
N ALA A 20 2.77 11.80 -14.94
CA ALA A 20 1.37 12.19 -14.96
C ALA A 20 0.46 11.07 -15.52
N PRO A 21 -0.52 10.57 -14.74
CA PRO A 21 -1.52 9.65 -15.26
C PRO A 21 -2.41 10.32 -16.32
N ARG A 22 -2.77 9.60 -17.38
CA ARG A 22 -3.72 10.08 -18.39
C ARG A 22 -5.16 9.93 -17.86
N PRO A 23 -5.96 11.01 -17.71
CA PRO A 23 -7.25 10.92 -17.06
C PRO A 23 -8.36 10.38 -17.98
N MET A 24 -9.18 9.48 -17.45
CA MET A 24 -10.49 9.13 -18.02
C MET A 24 -11.63 9.62 -17.10
N LYS A 25 -12.80 9.87 -17.70
CA LYS A 25 -13.87 10.71 -17.12
C LYS A 25 -14.80 9.93 -16.19
N LYS A 26 -15.35 10.64 -15.18
CA LYS A 26 -16.48 10.20 -14.35
C LYS A 26 -17.79 10.72 -14.92
N ASP A 27 -18.86 9.93 -14.76
CA ASP A 27 -20.25 10.39 -14.76
C ASP A 27 -20.96 9.89 -13.48
N ALA A 28 -22.13 10.45 -13.15
CA ALA A 28 -22.62 10.56 -11.77
C ALA A 28 -24.12 10.21 -11.56
N SER A 29 -24.49 10.11 -10.27
CA SER A 29 -25.87 10.11 -9.73
C SER A 29 -26.66 8.80 -9.91
N THR A 30 -27.72 8.45 -9.16
CA THR A 30 -28.68 9.23 -8.34
C THR A 30 -29.24 8.41 -7.14
N ALA A 31 -29.87 9.06 -6.14
CA ALA A 31 -30.63 8.47 -5.01
C ALA A 31 -32.11 8.12 -5.41
N MET A 32 -33.10 7.70 -4.60
CA MET A 32 -33.45 7.72 -3.15
C MET A 32 -34.18 6.36 -2.78
N PRO A 33 -35.10 6.14 -1.78
CA PRO A 33 -35.66 6.96 -0.68
C PRO A 33 -35.87 6.26 0.71
N GLU A 34 -36.46 7.00 1.66
CA GLU A 34 -36.93 6.59 3.01
C GLU A 34 -38.20 5.73 3.01
N VAL A 35 -38.41 4.90 4.07
CA VAL A 35 -39.74 4.58 4.66
C VAL A 35 -39.61 4.30 6.18
N SER A 36 -40.64 4.69 6.95
CA SER A 36 -40.94 4.34 8.36
C SER A 36 -42.47 4.36 8.56
N PRO A 37 -43.11 3.96 9.70
CA PRO A 37 -42.66 3.26 10.92
C PRO A 37 -43.68 2.17 11.41
N GLN A 38 -43.68 1.84 12.74
CA GLN A 38 -44.68 1.07 13.55
C GLN A 38 -44.42 -0.46 13.71
N LYS A 39 -44.70 -1.15 14.84
CA LYS A 39 -45.19 -0.78 16.21
C LYS A 39 -44.98 -1.94 17.23
N SER A 40 -45.03 -1.60 18.52
CA SER A 40 -45.54 -2.43 19.66
C SER A 40 -44.82 -3.72 20.11
N SER A 41 -44.33 -3.73 21.36
CA SER A 41 -44.67 -4.77 22.36
C SER A 41 -44.42 -4.28 23.79
N THR A 42 -45.04 -4.92 24.78
CA THR A 42 -45.14 -4.46 26.18
C THR A 42 -44.78 -5.57 27.16
N TYR A 43 -43.73 -5.42 27.99
CA TYR A 43 -43.77 -5.83 29.41
C TYR A 43 -42.55 -5.35 30.24
N PHE A 44 -42.83 -4.85 31.45
CA PHE A 44 -42.19 -5.12 32.75
C PHE A 44 -42.23 -3.89 33.67
N GLN A 45 -42.81 -4.07 34.85
CA GLN A 45 -42.81 -3.05 35.90
C GLN A 45 -41.40 -2.91 36.49
N VAL A 46 -40.71 -1.87 36.06
CA VAL A 46 -39.44 -1.42 36.59
C VAL A 46 -39.68 -0.07 37.27
N SER A 47 -39.18 0.11 38.50
CA SER A 47 -39.29 1.39 39.22
C SER A 47 -38.89 2.57 38.34
N GLU A 48 -39.66 3.66 38.37
CA GLU A 48 -39.60 4.76 37.39
C GLU A 48 -38.18 5.27 37.04
N PRO A 49 -37.24 5.41 38.01
CA PRO A 49 -35.85 5.79 37.71
C PRO A 49 -35.08 4.72 36.93
N LYS A 50 -35.28 3.43 37.26
CA LYS A 50 -34.62 2.31 36.59
C LYS A 50 -35.23 2.07 35.19
N ALA A 51 -36.52 2.32 34.99
CA ALA A 51 -37.14 2.29 33.67
C ALA A 51 -36.55 3.38 32.75
N LYS A 52 -36.46 4.62 33.24
CA LYS A 52 -35.84 5.75 32.53
C LYS A 52 -34.36 5.50 32.20
N LEU A 53 -33.63 4.83 33.09
CA LEU A 53 -32.25 4.41 32.84
C LEU A 53 -32.14 3.37 31.72
N MET A 54 -32.97 2.31 31.76
CA MET A 54 -32.98 1.28 30.71
C MET A 54 -33.37 1.85 29.33
N THR A 55 -34.32 2.79 29.27
CA THR A 55 -34.66 3.47 28.00
C THR A 55 -33.54 4.36 27.48
N ARG A 56 -32.78 5.04 28.36
CA ARG A 56 -31.58 5.78 27.95
C ARG A 56 -30.51 4.85 27.40
N TYR A 57 -30.15 3.80 28.16
CA TYR A 57 -29.15 2.82 27.74
C TYR A 57 -29.52 2.12 26.43
N SER A 58 -30.79 1.73 26.26
CA SER A 58 -31.27 1.12 25.02
C SER A 58 -31.20 2.07 23.83
N ARG A 59 -31.50 3.37 24.01
CA ARG A 59 -31.33 4.39 22.97
C ARG A 59 -29.86 4.62 22.63
N GLU A 60 -29.00 4.68 23.65
CA GLU A 60 -27.55 4.88 23.50
C GLU A 60 -26.91 3.70 22.75
N MET A 61 -27.29 2.46 23.07
CA MET A 61 -26.92 1.27 22.30
C MET A 61 -27.42 1.31 20.85
N THR A 62 -28.67 1.71 20.58
CA THR A 62 -29.13 1.79 19.18
C THR A 62 -28.43 2.88 18.37
N LEU A 63 -27.99 3.96 19.00
CA LEU A 63 -27.18 5.00 18.34
C LEU A 63 -25.77 4.48 18.06
N ILE A 64 -25.12 3.88 19.06
CA ILE A 64 -23.80 3.27 18.93
C ILE A 64 -23.81 2.21 17.82
N ASN A 65 -24.78 1.29 17.80
CA ASN A 65 -24.88 0.27 16.77
C ASN A 65 -25.13 0.86 15.36
N GLY A 66 -25.89 1.95 15.25
CA GLY A 66 -26.11 2.66 13.99
C GLY A 66 -24.83 3.31 13.43
N ASP A 67 -24.10 4.05 14.29
CA ASP A 67 -22.81 4.66 13.94
C ASP A 67 -21.77 3.58 13.56
N TRP A 68 -21.88 2.42 14.20
CA TRP A 68 -21.00 1.27 14.01
C TRP A 68 -21.25 0.54 12.68
N ASP A 69 -22.52 0.30 12.34
CA ASP A 69 -22.92 -0.21 11.01
C ASP A 69 -22.50 0.74 9.89
N GLU A 70 -22.63 2.06 10.08
CA GLU A 70 -22.15 3.04 9.11
C GLU A 70 -20.63 2.93 8.90
N LEU A 71 -19.86 2.82 9.99
CA LEU A 71 -18.41 2.67 9.94
C LEU A 71 -17.99 1.39 9.18
N VAL A 72 -18.63 0.26 9.46
CA VAL A 72 -18.37 -1.01 8.76
C VAL A 72 -18.72 -0.91 7.28
N GLN A 73 -19.87 -0.32 6.92
CA GLN A 73 -20.25 -0.10 5.52
C GLN A 73 -19.26 0.83 4.81
N ARG A 74 -18.82 1.90 5.47
CA ARG A 74 -17.86 2.87 4.91
C ARG A 74 -16.48 2.26 4.70
N LEU A 75 -16.02 1.43 5.63
CA LEU A 75 -14.75 0.70 5.51
C LEU A 75 -14.83 -0.36 4.41
N GLY A 76 -15.94 -1.12 4.31
CA GLY A 76 -16.18 -2.06 3.22
C GLY A 76 -16.20 -1.40 1.83
N LYS A 77 -16.88 -0.24 1.70
CA LYS A 77 -16.86 0.58 0.48
C LYS A 77 -15.45 1.06 0.14
N LYS A 78 -14.65 1.46 1.15
CA LYS A 78 -13.25 1.87 0.93
C LYS A 78 -12.39 0.70 0.46
N LEU A 79 -12.51 -0.48 1.06
CA LEU A 79 -11.80 -1.69 0.62
C LEU A 79 -12.12 -2.04 -0.83
N LEU A 80 -13.39 -1.99 -1.24
CA LEU A 80 -13.78 -2.22 -2.64
C LEU A 80 -13.09 -1.25 -3.61
N VAL A 81 -12.96 0.04 -3.25
CA VAL A 81 -12.23 1.02 -4.06
C VAL A 81 -10.75 0.67 -4.15
N LEU A 82 -10.11 0.29 -3.04
CA LEU A 82 -8.69 -0.10 -3.02
C LEU A 82 -8.44 -1.40 -3.81
N SER A 83 -9.36 -2.37 -3.77
CA SER A 83 -9.27 -3.58 -4.59
C SER A 83 -9.38 -3.28 -6.10
N ASN A 84 -10.25 -2.34 -6.49
CA ASN A 84 -10.34 -1.90 -7.88
C ASN A 84 -9.05 -1.18 -8.34
N GLU A 85 -8.45 -0.37 -7.47
CA GLU A 85 -7.15 0.29 -7.69
C GLU A 85 -6.01 -0.74 -7.83
N GLN A 86 -6.02 -1.79 -6.99
CA GLN A 86 -5.08 -2.92 -7.12
C GLN A 86 -5.20 -3.65 -8.46
N THR A 87 -6.42 -3.88 -8.96
CA THR A 87 -6.65 -4.44 -10.29
C THR A 87 -6.10 -3.53 -11.39
N SER A 88 -6.36 -2.21 -11.33
CA SER A 88 -5.81 -1.22 -12.28
C SER A 88 -4.28 -1.26 -12.32
N ILE A 89 -3.62 -1.29 -11.16
CA ILE A 89 -2.16 -1.38 -11.05
C ILE A 89 -1.63 -2.70 -11.63
N ALA A 90 -2.35 -3.82 -11.46
CA ALA A 90 -1.98 -5.10 -12.05
C ALA A 90 -2.12 -5.10 -13.59
N GLU A 91 -3.17 -4.46 -14.13
CA GLU A 91 -3.35 -4.26 -15.57
C GLU A 91 -2.24 -3.37 -16.16
N GLU A 92 -1.91 -2.27 -15.50
CA GLU A 92 -0.79 -1.39 -15.86
C GLU A 92 0.57 -2.12 -15.79
N SER A 93 0.79 -2.97 -14.80
CA SER A 93 2.01 -3.79 -14.69
C SER A 93 2.13 -4.77 -15.85
N ASN A 94 1.04 -5.49 -16.19
CA ASN A 94 1.03 -6.42 -17.31
C ASN A 94 1.27 -5.68 -18.64
N ALA A 95 0.67 -4.51 -18.84
CA ALA A 95 0.92 -3.67 -20.02
C ALA A 95 2.39 -3.20 -20.08
N ASN A 96 2.98 -2.84 -18.94
CA ASN A 96 4.39 -2.42 -18.87
C ASN A 96 5.36 -3.59 -19.11
N ASP A 97 5.03 -4.81 -18.65
CA ASP A 97 5.85 -6.00 -18.93
C ASP A 97 5.77 -6.42 -20.41
N MET A 98 4.62 -6.25 -21.08
CA MET A 98 4.55 -6.39 -22.55
C MET A 98 5.45 -5.39 -23.28
N LEU A 99 5.39 -4.11 -22.90
CA LEU A 99 6.27 -3.06 -23.46
C LEU A 99 7.76 -3.40 -23.20
N GLY A 100 8.09 -3.89 -22.00
CA GLY A 100 9.44 -4.34 -21.66
C GLY A 100 9.95 -5.48 -22.55
N ASN A 101 9.07 -6.42 -22.92
CA ASN A 101 9.41 -7.49 -23.87
C ASN A 101 9.65 -6.94 -25.29
N ASP A 102 8.81 -6.02 -25.77
CA ASP A 102 8.99 -5.39 -27.08
C ASP A 102 10.28 -4.55 -27.16
N VAL A 103 10.59 -3.81 -26.09
CA VAL A 103 11.87 -3.10 -25.92
C VAL A 103 13.03 -4.10 -25.92
N ALA A 104 12.94 -5.21 -25.17
CA ALA A 104 13.99 -6.23 -25.14
C ALA A 104 14.25 -6.86 -26.53
N LEU A 105 13.21 -7.07 -27.35
CA LEU A 105 13.34 -7.53 -28.73
C LEU A 105 14.05 -6.50 -29.61
N LYS A 106 13.65 -5.21 -29.54
CA LYS A 106 14.33 -4.11 -30.25
C LYS A 106 15.82 -4.01 -29.88
N VAL A 107 16.13 -4.10 -28.58
CA VAL A 107 17.50 -4.09 -28.04
C VAL A 107 18.31 -5.29 -28.55
N ALA A 108 17.75 -6.50 -28.54
CA ALA A 108 18.43 -7.70 -29.04
C ALA A 108 18.73 -7.67 -30.55
N GLN A 109 17.96 -6.93 -31.34
CA GLN A 109 18.16 -6.78 -32.78
C GLN A 109 19.22 -5.71 -33.13
N LYS A 110 19.32 -4.63 -32.35
CA LYS A 110 20.11 -3.43 -32.71
C LYS A 110 21.41 -3.26 -31.92
N VAL A 111 21.59 -4.02 -30.84
CA VAL A 111 22.72 -3.88 -29.90
C VAL A 111 23.49 -5.20 -29.81
N ARG A 112 24.80 -5.13 -29.48
CA ARG A 112 25.65 -6.33 -29.32
C ARG A 112 25.06 -7.30 -28.28
N PRO A 113 25.15 -8.63 -28.47
CA PRO A 113 24.58 -9.62 -27.54
C PRO A 113 25.04 -9.48 -26.08
N SER A 114 26.28 -9.05 -25.86
CA SER A 114 26.84 -8.77 -24.53
C SER A 114 26.20 -7.56 -23.84
N ASP A 115 25.85 -6.51 -24.60
CA ASP A 115 25.22 -5.30 -24.08
C ASP A 115 23.70 -5.51 -23.91
N ALA A 116 23.05 -6.26 -24.80
CA ALA A 116 21.67 -6.72 -24.63
C ALA A 116 21.49 -7.62 -23.39
N SER A 117 22.50 -8.44 -23.07
CA SER A 117 22.51 -9.24 -21.83
C SER A 117 22.60 -8.37 -20.58
N LYS A 118 23.47 -7.33 -20.58
CA LYS A 118 23.55 -6.36 -19.48
C LYS A 118 22.25 -5.56 -19.30
N PHE A 119 21.58 -5.19 -20.40
CA PHE A 119 20.27 -4.52 -20.36
C PHE A 119 19.25 -5.39 -19.60
N ARG A 120 19.14 -6.68 -19.93
CA ARG A 120 18.20 -7.58 -19.25
C ARG A 120 18.51 -7.73 -17.76
N SER A 121 19.78 -7.97 -17.40
CA SER A 121 20.18 -8.01 -15.98
C SER A 121 19.89 -6.70 -15.24
N TYR A 122 20.09 -5.54 -15.87
CA TYR A 122 19.73 -4.24 -15.29
C TYR A 122 18.22 -4.09 -15.07
N VAL A 123 17.38 -4.55 -16.00
CA VAL A 123 15.91 -4.55 -15.87
C VAL A 123 15.45 -5.43 -14.70
N ASP A 124 16.06 -6.60 -14.53
CA ASP A 124 15.78 -7.51 -13.41
C ASP A 124 16.23 -6.89 -12.08
N ASP A 125 17.45 -6.33 -12.04
CA ASP A 125 18.03 -5.65 -10.87
C ASP A 125 17.17 -4.47 -10.39
N VAL A 126 16.61 -3.65 -11.29
CA VAL A 126 15.68 -2.55 -10.95
C VAL A 126 14.44 -3.07 -10.23
N GLY A 127 13.90 -4.22 -10.66
CA GLY A 127 12.81 -4.89 -9.96
C GLY A 127 13.23 -5.37 -8.57
N TYR A 128 14.32 -6.13 -8.49
CA TYR A 128 14.79 -6.74 -7.25
C TYR A 128 15.18 -5.70 -6.18
N ILE A 129 15.88 -4.62 -6.56
CA ILE A 129 16.29 -3.59 -5.60
C ILE A 129 15.09 -2.81 -5.06
N THR A 130 14.10 -2.53 -5.90
CA THR A 130 12.85 -1.87 -5.50
C THR A 130 12.11 -2.73 -4.46
N MET A 131 11.95 -4.03 -4.73
CA MET A 131 11.33 -4.96 -3.78
C MET A 131 12.13 -5.11 -2.47
N LEU A 132 13.47 -5.13 -2.53
CA LEU A 132 14.33 -5.22 -1.35
C LEU A 132 14.19 -3.98 -0.46
N LEU A 133 14.28 -2.78 -1.04
CA LEU A 133 14.13 -1.50 -0.32
C LEU A 133 12.76 -1.40 0.37
N LEU A 134 11.67 -1.77 -0.32
CA LEU A 134 10.32 -1.81 0.25
C LEU A 134 10.15 -2.87 1.35
N SER A 135 10.84 -4.01 1.24
CA SER A 135 10.83 -5.08 2.24
C SER A 135 11.56 -4.67 3.53
N LEU A 136 12.77 -4.12 3.39
CA LEU A 136 13.57 -3.62 4.53
C LEU A 136 12.86 -2.48 5.24
N SER A 137 12.37 -1.49 4.50
CA SER A 137 11.67 -0.32 5.08
C SER A 137 10.38 -0.71 5.79
N GLY A 138 9.59 -1.64 5.22
CA GLY A 138 8.42 -2.18 5.91
C GLY A 138 8.76 -2.98 7.18
N ARG A 139 9.88 -3.71 7.21
CA ARG A 139 10.37 -4.41 8.40
C ARG A 139 10.88 -3.43 9.47
N LEU A 140 11.55 -2.36 9.05
CA LEU A 140 12.07 -1.30 9.91
C LEU A 140 10.93 -0.50 10.56
N ALA A 141 9.99 0.02 9.77
CA ALA A 141 8.80 0.71 10.25
C ALA A 141 8.02 -0.11 11.30
N ARG A 142 7.80 -1.42 11.06
CA ARG A 142 7.15 -2.30 12.05
C ARG A 142 7.97 -2.50 13.33
N THR A 143 9.31 -2.48 13.23
CA THR A 143 10.20 -2.62 14.40
C THR A 143 10.22 -1.33 15.23
N ASP A 144 10.29 -0.17 14.60
CA ASP A 144 10.18 1.14 15.27
C ASP A 144 8.79 1.34 15.91
N ASN A 145 7.72 0.96 15.21
CA ASN A 145 6.36 1.02 15.76
C ASN A 145 6.18 0.08 16.97
N ALA A 146 6.81 -1.10 16.96
CA ALA A 146 6.83 -1.99 18.13
C ALA A 146 7.61 -1.39 19.31
N LEU A 147 8.77 -0.76 19.05
CA LEU A 147 9.53 -0.03 20.07
C LEU A 147 8.71 1.13 20.69
N HIS A 148 7.96 1.88 19.88
CA HIS A 148 7.10 2.97 20.36
C HIS A 148 5.90 2.52 21.23
N CYS A 149 5.56 1.23 21.20
CA CYS A 149 4.55 0.62 22.05
C CYS A 149 5.10 0.12 23.40
N ILE A 150 6.42 -0.07 23.55
CA ILE A 150 7.04 -0.40 24.83
C ILE A 150 7.07 0.85 25.72
N VAL A 151 6.49 0.74 26.91
CA VAL A 151 6.40 1.84 27.91
C VAL A 151 7.42 1.66 29.05
N ASP A 152 7.78 0.42 29.37
CA ASP A 152 8.80 0.11 30.37
C ASP A 152 10.18 -0.05 29.71
N ASP A 153 11.11 0.83 30.06
CA ASP A 153 12.50 0.80 29.60
C ASP A 153 13.27 -0.45 30.08
N SER A 154 12.76 -1.13 31.10
CA SER A 154 13.29 -2.39 31.65
C SER A 154 12.89 -3.61 30.83
N HIS A 155 11.94 -3.47 29.89
CA HIS A 155 11.34 -4.59 29.18
C HIS A 155 12.39 -5.34 28.33
N PRO A 156 12.54 -6.67 28.46
CA PRO A 156 13.62 -7.42 27.80
C PRO A 156 13.59 -7.29 26.28
N ASP A 157 12.40 -7.26 25.68
CA ASP A 157 12.22 -7.13 24.23
C ASP A 157 12.71 -5.79 23.68
N LYS A 158 12.85 -4.73 24.50
CA LYS A 158 13.31 -3.41 24.05
C LYS A 158 14.70 -3.51 23.42
N LYS A 159 15.66 -4.12 24.13
CA LYS A 159 17.04 -4.31 23.65
C LYS A 159 17.10 -5.22 22.41
N ILE A 160 16.22 -6.22 22.33
CA ILE A 160 16.13 -7.14 21.19
C ILE A 160 15.62 -6.39 19.95
N LEU A 161 14.60 -5.54 20.10
CA LEU A 161 14.05 -4.74 19.02
C LEU A 161 14.99 -3.59 18.60
N GLU A 162 15.72 -2.97 19.53
CA GLU A 162 16.77 -1.99 19.24
C GLU A 162 17.89 -2.61 18.37
N ALA A 163 18.47 -3.74 18.80
CA ALA A 163 19.50 -4.44 18.03
C ALA A 163 18.97 -4.89 16.64
N LYS A 164 17.70 -5.26 16.54
CA LYS A 164 17.02 -5.60 15.28
C LYS A 164 16.83 -4.38 14.38
N ARG A 165 16.46 -3.21 14.94
CA ARG A 165 16.35 -1.94 14.22
C ARG A 165 17.70 -1.52 13.65
N ASP A 166 18.74 -1.57 14.46
CA ASP A 166 20.08 -1.11 14.05
C ASP A 166 20.63 -1.97 12.91
N ARG A 167 20.44 -3.30 12.97
CA ARG A 167 20.75 -4.21 11.86
C ARG A 167 19.88 -3.96 10.61
N LEU A 168 18.62 -3.56 10.78
CA LEU A 168 17.74 -3.22 9.65
C LEU A 168 18.14 -1.89 8.97
N LEU A 169 18.68 -0.94 9.74
CA LEU A 169 19.26 0.30 9.20
C LEU A 169 20.52 0.01 8.39
N GLU A 170 21.44 -0.79 8.93
CA GLU A 170 22.65 -1.24 8.21
C GLU A 170 22.29 -1.92 6.88
N GLN A 171 21.37 -2.89 6.89
CA GLN A 171 20.88 -3.55 5.67
C GLN A 171 20.21 -2.60 4.68
N LEU A 172 19.53 -1.55 5.17
CA LEU A 172 18.87 -0.57 4.31
C LEU A 172 19.90 0.36 3.64
N ASP A 173 20.96 0.74 4.34
CA ASP A 173 22.02 1.58 3.79
C ASP A 173 22.91 0.80 2.81
N GLU A 174 23.17 -0.49 3.05
CA GLU A 174 23.73 -1.41 2.04
C GLU A 174 22.86 -1.48 0.78
N ALA A 175 21.54 -1.61 0.93
CA ALA A 175 20.60 -1.65 -0.20
C ALA A 175 20.54 -0.32 -0.97
N LYS A 176 20.70 0.84 -0.32
CA LYS A 176 20.83 2.13 -0.99
C LYS A 176 22.11 2.20 -1.84
N GLN A 177 23.25 1.76 -1.31
CA GLN A 177 24.51 1.70 -2.07
C GLN A 177 24.41 0.77 -3.29
N LEU A 178 23.70 -0.36 -3.15
CA LEU A 178 23.41 -1.26 -4.27
C LEU A 178 22.51 -0.60 -5.32
N LYS A 179 21.51 0.19 -4.90
CA LYS A 179 20.71 1.03 -5.83
C LYS A 179 21.59 2.04 -6.58
N ASP A 180 22.51 2.74 -5.90
CA ASP A 180 23.42 3.69 -6.55
C ASP A 180 24.33 3.02 -7.59
N ASP A 181 24.73 1.76 -7.41
CA ASP A 181 25.42 0.98 -8.45
C ASP A 181 24.49 0.63 -9.63
N ILE A 182 23.28 0.16 -9.34
CA ILE A 182 22.27 -0.17 -10.36
C ILE A 182 21.94 1.06 -11.21
N ASP A 183 21.77 2.24 -10.60
CA ASP A 183 21.50 3.49 -11.30
C ASP A 183 22.68 3.92 -12.19
N ARG A 184 23.92 3.76 -11.71
CA ARG A 184 25.14 3.99 -12.51
C ARG A 184 25.23 3.03 -13.70
N ARG A 185 24.89 1.75 -13.51
CA ARG A 185 24.81 0.76 -14.61
C ARG A 185 23.68 1.12 -15.58
N GLY A 186 22.53 1.57 -15.08
CA GLY A 186 21.43 2.10 -15.86
C GLY A 186 21.87 3.22 -16.79
N ALA A 187 22.52 4.26 -16.26
CA ALA A 187 23.03 5.38 -17.04
C ALA A 187 24.05 4.99 -18.14
N ILE A 188 24.76 3.85 -18.00
CA ILE A 188 25.61 3.28 -19.06
C ILE A 188 24.75 2.61 -20.13
N ILE A 189 23.73 1.84 -19.73
CA ILE A 189 22.78 1.21 -20.64
C ILE A 189 22.01 2.25 -21.44
N SER A 190 21.45 3.29 -20.81
CA SER A 190 20.73 4.37 -21.49
C SER A 190 21.57 5.00 -22.61
N LYS A 191 22.86 5.30 -22.35
CA LYS A 191 23.81 5.85 -23.35
C LYS A 191 24.18 4.88 -24.49
N ILE A 192 23.97 3.57 -24.31
CA ILE A 192 24.12 2.58 -25.38
C ILE A 192 22.83 2.58 -26.21
N LEU A 193 21.67 2.53 -25.56
CA LEU A 193 20.37 2.46 -26.22
C LEU A 193 20.05 3.74 -27.02
N GLU A 194 20.34 4.92 -26.48
CA GLU A 194 20.17 6.23 -27.14
C GLU A 194 20.92 6.31 -28.49
N LYS A 195 22.00 5.56 -28.67
CA LYS A 195 22.81 5.52 -29.89
C LYS A 195 22.40 4.43 -30.89
N SER A 196 21.56 3.50 -30.48
CA SER A 196 21.20 2.30 -31.26
C SER A 196 19.71 2.18 -31.58
N LEU A 197 18.85 2.84 -30.80
CA LEU A 197 17.40 2.87 -30.96
C LEU A 197 16.96 4.14 -31.68
N THR A 198 15.75 4.15 -32.23
CA THR A 198 15.11 5.41 -32.69
C THR A 198 14.62 6.22 -31.48
N ILE A 199 14.26 7.49 -31.71
CA ILE A 199 13.71 8.37 -30.66
C ILE A 199 12.46 7.75 -30.01
N GLU A 200 11.58 7.14 -30.82
CA GLU A 200 10.35 6.48 -30.35
C GLU A 200 10.67 5.23 -29.52
N GLU A 201 11.59 4.37 -30.00
CA GLU A 201 12.00 3.15 -29.29
C GLU A 201 12.78 3.45 -28.00
N TYR A 202 13.52 4.55 -27.95
CA TYR A 202 14.18 5.02 -26.74
C TYR A 202 13.17 5.59 -25.73
N ALA A 203 12.14 6.31 -26.20
CA ALA A 203 11.04 6.77 -25.36
C ALA A 203 10.22 5.60 -24.77
N ASP A 204 9.99 4.53 -25.55
CA ASP A 204 9.40 3.27 -25.03
C ASP A 204 10.24 2.70 -23.88
N TYR A 205 11.57 2.63 -24.04
CA TYR A 205 12.50 2.16 -23.01
C TYR A 205 12.48 3.04 -21.75
N ASP A 206 12.54 4.36 -21.90
CA ASP A 206 12.56 5.30 -20.78
C ASP A 206 11.23 5.27 -20.01
N TYR A 207 10.09 5.23 -20.71
CA TYR A 207 8.79 5.02 -20.08
C TYR A 207 8.75 3.68 -19.32
N PHE A 208 9.14 2.59 -19.98
CA PHE A 208 9.13 1.25 -19.40
C PHE A 208 9.91 1.15 -18.08
N ILE A 209 11.16 1.65 -18.07
CA ILE A 209 12.05 1.49 -16.92
C ILE A 209 11.61 2.34 -15.73
N ASN A 210 11.17 3.58 -15.98
CA ASN A 210 10.65 4.46 -14.94
C ASN A 210 9.32 3.92 -14.37
N MET A 211 8.45 3.38 -15.23
CA MET A 211 7.17 2.82 -14.80
C MET A 211 7.34 1.50 -14.02
N LYS A 212 8.36 0.69 -14.33
CA LYS A 212 8.61 -0.59 -13.64
C LYS A 212 8.82 -0.42 -12.13
N ALA A 213 9.67 0.53 -11.72
CA ALA A 213 9.89 0.79 -10.29
C ALA A 213 8.64 1.39 -9.63
N LYS A 214 7.96 2.34 -10.30
CA LYS A 214 6.75 2.98 -9.80
C LYS A 214 5.63 1.97 -9.50
N LEU A 215 5.30 1.10 -10.46
CA LEU A 215 4.22 0.12 -10.28
C LEU A 215 4.50 -0.90 -9.17
N ILE A 216 5.76 -1.24 -8.91
CA ILE A 216 6.13 -2.09 -7.75
C ILE A 216 5.87 -1.35 -6.42
N VAL A 217 6.17 -0.05 -6.34
CA VAL A 217 5.87 0.79 -5.18
C VAL A 217 4.35 0.92 -4.99
N ASP A 218 3.63 1.33 -6.03
CA ASP A 218 2.17 1.54 -5.99
C ASP A 218 1.43 0.24 -5.62
N SER A 219 1.83 -0.89 -6.22
CA SER A 219 1.31 -2.24 -5.91
C SER A 219 1.55 -2.65 -4.45
N ARG A 220 2.71 -2.29 -3.89
CA ARG A 220 3.00 -2.57 -2.48
C ARG A 220 2.21 -1.66 -1.54
N GLU A 221 2.08 -0.37 -1.87
CA GLU A 221 1.28 0.56 -1.08
C GLU A 221 -0.19 0.17 -1.04
N ILE A 222 -0.79 -0.20 -2.18
CA ILE A 222 -2.20 -0.60 -2.22
C ILE A 222 -2.44 -1.89 -1.43
N ALA A 223 -1.53 -2.86 -1.50
CA ALA A 223 -1.58 -4.08 -0.70
C ALA A 223 -1.47 -3.81 0.81
N ASP A 224 -0.53 -2.95 1.24
CA ASP A 224 -0.39 -2.57 2.65
C ASP A 224 -1.64 -1.78 3.15
N LYS A 225 -2.27 -0.95 2.30
CA LYS A 225 -3.53 -0.22 2.59
C LYS A 225 -4.75 -1.16 2.69
N ILE A 226 -4.88 -2.14 1.79
CA ILE A 226 -5.95 -3.14 1.82
C ILE A 226 -5.84 -3.96 3.11
N LYS A 227 -4.67 -4.54 3.38
CA LYS A 227 -4.43 -5.40 4.55
C LYS A 227 -4.78 -4.70 5.87
N LEU A 228 -4.38 -3.44 6.03
CA LEU A 228 -4.74 -2.65 7.21
C LEU A 228 -6.25 -2.43 7.32
N GLY A 229 -6.95 -2.19 6.21
CA GLY A 229 -8.41 -2.05 6.20
C GLY A 229 -9.14 -3.36 6.50
N GLU A 230 -8.61 -4.50 6.06
CA GLU A 230 -9.13 -5.84 6.40
C GLU A 230 -8.94 -6.16 7.88
N GLU A 231 -7.74 -5.90 8.43
CA GLU A 231 -7.44 -6.04 9.86
C GLU A 231 -8.37 -5.16 10.73
N GLN A 232 -8.62 -3.91 10.31
CA GLN A 232 -9.58 -3.01 10.96
C GLN A 232 -11.02 -3.52 10.88
N LEU A 233 -11.44 -4.05 9.72
CA LEU A 233 -12.79 -4.56 9.51
C LEU A 233 -13.05 -5.85 10.30
N ALA A 234 -12.04 -6.71 10.45
CA ALA A 234 -12.10 -7.91 11.27
C ALA A 234 -12.17 -7.55 12.76
N ALA A 235 -11.25 -6.71 13.25
CA ALA A 235 -11.24 -6.27 14.65
C ALA A 235 -12.55 -5.57 15.05
N LEU A 236 -13.15 -4.80 14.14
CA LEU A 236 -14.51 -4.32 14.30
C LEU A 236 -15.49 -5.50 14.49
N LYS A 237 -15.67 -6.37 13.48
CA LYS A 237 -16.66 -7.47 13.55
C LYS A 237 -16.54 -8.33 14.81
N ASP A 238 -15.32 -8.59 15.29
CA ASP A 238 -15.09 -9.31 16.54
C ASP A 238 -15.62 -8.54 17.77
N THR A 239 -15.48 -7.21 17.85
CA THR A 239 -16.06 -6.42 18.94
C THR A 239 -17.59 -6.42 18.96
N LEU A 240 -18.25 -6.48 17.80
CA LEU A 240 -19.71 -6.60 17.75
C LEU A 240 -20.15 -7.96 18.31
N VAL A 241 -19.55 -9.06 17.85
CA VAL A 241 -19.84 -10.42 18.32
C VAL A 241 -19.60 -10.55 19.84
N GLN A 242 -18.55 -9.92 20.37
CA GLN A 242 -18.27 -9.88 21.82
C GLN A 242 -19.27 -9.02 22.62
N SER A 243 -19.97 -8.09 21.99
CA SER A 243 -21.00 -7.24 22.64
C SER A 243 -22.41 -7.85 22.62
N GLU A 244 -22.64 -8.86 21.77
CA GLU A 244 -23.91 -9.60 21.63
C GLU A 244 -23.95 -10.89 22.46
N CYS A 245 -22.87 -11.23 23.17
CA CYS A 245 -22.72 -12.40 24.05
C CYS A 245 -22.78 -12.04 25.55
#